data_AF-A0A936HDI7-F1
#
_entry.id   AF-A0A936HDI7-F1
#
_cell.length_a   1.000
_cell.length_b   1.000
_cell.length_c   1.000
_cell.angle_alpha   90.00
_cell.angle_beta   90.00
_cell.angle_gamma   90.00
#
_symmetry.space_group_name_H-M   'P 1'
#
loop_
_entity.id
_entity.type
_entity.pdbx_description
1 polymer ?
#
loop_
_entity_poly.entity_id
_entity_poly.type
_entity_poly.pdbx_seq_one_letter_code
_entity_poly.pdbx_strand_id
1 'polypeptide(L)'
;MAVDQPAIRRHAALRGAHRLRPLPGKHRRRGRRLSLGRKRIETLMSSGRVLVESSPGWPVTDPQWQPHNGHDAPPCKGIFAIYAQGTRKRWYWPSYECGEYFTSPPSTDAFALVKDEVFLACVANGCAIPTTEKAAMNRAGRWVAAGQTIDRNGGIHGEEPKTKIASYWLTGPAAAYQSWASLWRKHRAAETIYQKTGSEEALKSVMTGDFGTAYKPRQIGDARDAKALATRAEPLAKRVVPVGVFF
;
A
#
# COMPACT_ATOMS: atom_id res chain seq x y z
N MET A 1 21.84 43.86 36.75
CA MET A 1 21.12 42.60 36.45
C MET A 1 21.25 42.35 34.96
N ALA A 2 22.24 41.55 34.57
CA ALA A 2 22.46 41.13 33.19
C ALA A 2 21.54 39.95 32.88
N VAL A 3 20.68 40.10 31.87
CA VAL A 3 19.76 39.05 31.44
C VAL A 3 20.47 38.26 30.34
N ASP A 4 20.76 37.00 30.68
CA ASP A 4 21.45 36.01 29.86
C ASP A 4 20.52 35.50 28.75
N GLN A 5 20.91 35.65 27.48
CA GLN A 5 20.21 35.10 26.32
C GLN A 5 20.76 33.71 25.99
N PRO A 6 19.93 32.66 25.85
CA PRO A 6 20.43 31.33 25.55
C PRO A 6 20.89 31.22 24.08
N ALA A 7 22.16 30.85 23.92
CA ALA A 7 22.82 30.64 22.64
C ALA A 7 22.13 29.57 21.78
N ILE A 8 21.68 29.98 20.59
CA ILE A 8 21.18 29.11 19.53
C ILE A 8 22.35 28.25 19.02
N ARG A 9 22.46 27.00 19.48
CA ARG A 9 23.37 26.01 18.89
C ARG A 9 22.83 25.59 17.53
N ARG A 10 23.41 26.16 16.46
CA ARG A 10 23.23 25.70 15.08
C ARG A 10 23.86 24.31 14.93
N HIS A 11 23.04 23.26 14.92
CA HIS A 11 23.48 21.92 14.53
C HIS A 11 23.80 21.91 13.02
N ALA A 12 25.08 21.75 12.70
CA ALA A 12 25.57 21.55 11.35
C ALA A 12 24.97 20.25 10.77
N ALA A 13 24.16 20.39 9.72
CA ALA A 13 23.64 19.27 8.97
C ALA A 13 24.76 18.68 8.08
N LEU A 14 25.34 17.55 8.50
CA LEU A 14 26.19 16.74 7.63
C LEU A 14 25.31 16.08 6.55
N ARG A 15 25.25 16.72 5.37
CA ARG A 15 24.61 16.18 4.17
C ARG A 15 25.47 15.08 3.59
N GLY A 16 25.05 13.83 3.76
CA GLY A 16 25.69 12.65 3.16
C GLY A 16 24.66 11.63 2.67
N ALA A 17 23.75 12.03 1.77
CA ALA A 17 22.86 11.07 1.11
C ALA A 17 23.61 10.36 -0.02
N HIS A 18 24.24 9.22 0.27
CA HIS A 18 24.81 8.36 -0.78
C HIS A 18 23.69 7.71 -1.61
N ARG A 19 23.27 8.38 -2.71
CA ARG A 19 22.45 7.74 -3.75
C ARG A 19 23.26 6.60 -4.37
N LEU A 20 22.78 5.36 -4.23
CA LEU A 20 23.30 4.23 -4.98
C LEU A 20 22.99 4.46 -6.47
N ARG A 21 24.02 4.81 -7.27
CA ARG A 21 23.92 4.89 -8.72
C ARG A 21 23.53 3.51 -9.27
N PRO A 22 22.55 3.38 -10.19
CA PRO A 22 22.26 2.09 -10.80
C PRO A 22 23.46 1.64 -11.64
N LEU A 23 24.04 0.48 -11.33
CA LEU A 23 24.99 -0.16 -12.24
C LEU A 23 24.25 -0.60 -13.52
N PRO A 24 24.82 -0.40 -14.72
CA PRO A 24 24.20 -0.82 -15.96
C PRO A 24 24.20 -2.35 -16.04
N GLY A 25 23.06 -2.92 -16.47
CA GLY A 25 22.93 -4.35 -16.77
C GLY A 25 23.01 -5.28 -15.56
N LYS A 26 21.91 -5.43 -14.80
CA LYS A 26 21.55 -6.65 -14.06
C LYS A 26 20.18 -6.47 -13.40
N HIS A 27 19.30 -7.46 -13.60
CA HIS A 27 17.96 -7.55 -13.02
C HIS A 27 17.86 -6.93 -11.61
N ARG A 28 16.90 -6.01 -11.45
CA ARG A 28 16.64 -5.24 -10.23
C ARG A 28 16.28 -6.14 -9.03
N ARG A 29 17.29 -6.71 -8.36
CA ARG A 29 17.15 -7.38 -7.05
C ARG A 29 17.02 -6.32 -5.94
N ARG A 30 15.87 -5.64 -5.86
CA ARG A 30 15.63 -4.50 -4.95
C ARG A 30 15.87 -4.86 -3.45
N GLY A 31 15.54 -6.08 -3.02
CA GLY A 31 15.76 -6.53 -1.63
C GLY A 31 17.22 -6.67 -1.20
N ARG A 32 18.12 -7.05 -2.13
CA ARG A 32 19.57 -7.23 -1.84
C ARG A 32 20.29 -5.90 -1.60
N ARG A 33 19.70 -4.77 -2.01
CA ARG A 33 20.29 -3.44 -1.83
C ARG A 33 20.13 -2.91 -0.41
N LEU A 34 19.00 -3.22 0.24
CA LEU A 34 18.77 -2.81 1.63
C LEU A 34 19.75 -3.51 2.57
N SER A 35 19.95 -4.83 2.44
CA SER A 35 20.88 -5.57 3.29
C SER A 35 22.32 -5.08 3.13
N LEU A 36 22.76 -4.84 1.89
CA LEU A 36 24.08 -4.26 1.61
C LEU A 36 24.21 -2.82 2.15
N GLY A 37 23.19 -1.99 1.98
CA GLY A 37 23.15 -0.64 2.54
C GLY A 37 23.25 -0.65 4.06
N ARG A 38 22.52 -1.57 4.72
CA ARG A 38 22.53 -1.74 6.16
C ARG A 38 23.90 -2.19 6.69
N LYS A 39 24.61 -3.05 5.95
CA LYS A 39 25.98 -3.46 6.32
C LYS A 39 26.97 -2.28 6.26
N ARG A 40 26.82 -1.37 5.30
CA ARG A 40 27.70 -0.19 5.17
C ARG A 40 27.58 0.82 6.31
N ILE A 41 26.39 0.92 6.91
CA ILE A 41 26.14 1.83 8.03
C ILE A 41 26.26 1.13 9.38
N GLU A 42 26.69 -0.13 9.42
CA GLU A 42 26.75 -0.92 10.65
C GLU A 42 27.69 -0.29 11.68
N THR A 43 28.81 0.29 11.23
CA THR A 43 29.75 1.04 12.07
C THR A 43 29.14 2.32 12.68
N LEU A 44 28.06 2.85 12.10
CA LEU A 44 27.36 4.03 12.58
C LEU A 44 26.34 3.71 13.70
N MET A 45 26.15 2.43 14.03
CA MET A 45 25.31 1.96 15.13
C MET A 45 23.91 2.61 15.12
N SER A 46 23.52 3.31 16.20
CA SER A 46 22.21 3.97 16.34
C SER A 46 22.05 5.21 15.47
N SER A 47 23.14 5.80 14.98
CA SER A 47 23.10 6.99 14.11
C SER A 47 22.92 6.65 12.63
N GLY A 48 23.28 5.43 12.23
CA GLY A 48 23.15 4.96 10.85
C GLY A 48 21.70 4.78 10.44
N ARG A 49 21.29 5.38 9.32
CA ARG A 49 19.96 5.18 8.72
C ARG A 49 20.08 4.86 7.24
N VAL A 50 19.23 3.95 6.75
CA VAL A 50 19.06 3.66 5.32
C VAL A 50 17.61 3.89 4.95
N LEU A 51 17.40 4.75 3.96
CA LEU A 51 16.09 4.98 3.36
C LEU A 51 15.98 4.21 2.04
N VAL A 52 14.88 3.50 1.85
CA VAL A 52 14.55 2.83 0.60
C VAL A 52 13.15 3.26 0.18
N GLU A 53 13.06 3.78 -1.04
CA GLU A 53 11.80 4.15 -1.68
C GLU A 53 11.67 3.37 -2.99
N SER A 54 10.52 2.75 -3.21
CA SER A 54 10.24 1.99 -4.43
C SER A 54 8.74 1.70 -4.53
N SER A 55 8.24 1.61 -5.76
CA SER A 55 6.95 0.98 -6.04
C SER A 55 7.00 -0.56 -5.93
N PRO A 56 5.88 -1.23 -5.65
CA PRO A 56 5.75 -2.68 -5.59
C PRO A 56 5.70 -3.29 -7.00
N GLY A 57 6.84 -3.33 -7.69
CA GLY A 57 6.91 -3.78 -9.09
C GLY A 57 6.83 -5.30 -9.33
N TRP A 58 6.67 -6.12 -8.27
CA TRP A 58 6.51 -7.58 -8.40
C TRP A 58 5.04 -7.95 -8.27
N PRO A 59 4.55 -8.91 -9.07
CA PRO A 59 3.18 -9.39 -8.92
C PRO A 59 3.01 -10.10 -7.56
N VAL A 60 1.76 -10.18 -7.12
CA VAL A 60 1.40 -10.97 -5.94
C VAL A 60 1.77 -12.44 -6.17
N THR A 61 2.41 -13.05 -5.18
CA THR A 61 2.90 -14.45 -5.26
C THR A 61 1.77 -15.45 -5.10
N ASP A 62 0.85 -15.16 -4.17
CA ASP A 62 -0.33 -15.97 -3.90
C ASP A 62 -1.60 -15.22 -4.36
N PRO A 63 -2.28 -15.68 -5.42
CA PRO A 63 -3.52 -15.09 -5.91
C PRO A 63 -4.68 -15.22 -4.94
N GLN A 64 -4.71 -16.23 -4.07
CA GLN A 64 -5.81 -16.41 -3.12
C GLN A 64 -5.58 -15.63 -1.82
N TRP A 65 -4.45 -14.93 -1.71
CA TRP A 65 -4.14 -14.12 -0.55
C TRP A 65 -5.20 -13.06 -0.28
N GLN A 66 -5.60 -12.99 0.99
CA GLN A 66 -6.47 -11.96 1.53
C GLN A 66 -5.75 -11.30 2.71
N PRO A 67 -5.87 -9.96 2.87
CA PRO A 67 -5.28 -9.28 4.01
C PRO A 67 -5.95 -9.74 5.31
N HIS A 68 -5.17 -10.04 6.35
CA HIS A 68 -5.72 -10.33 7.67
C HIS A 68 -6.14 -9.04 8.39
N ASN A 69 -5.40 -7.96 8.15
CA ASN A 69 -5.70 -6.63 8.67
C ASN A 69 -5.50 -5.56 7.58
N GLY A 70 -6.04 -4.36 7.78
CA GLY A 70 -5.94 -3.26 6.81
C GLY A 70 -4.51 -2.74 6.53
N HIS A 71 -3.54 -3.14 7.35
CA HIS A 71 -2.12 -2.75 7.25
C HIS A 71 -1.26 -3.80 6.52
N ASP A 72 -1.79 -4.99 6.24
CA ASP A 72 -1.06 -6.03 5.54
C ASP A 72 -0.91 -5.68 4.06
N ALA A 73 0.32 -5.74 3.57
CA ALA A 73 0.62 -5.61 2.15
C ALA A 73 0.54 -6.97 1.46
N PRO A 74 0.16 -7.01 0.17
CA PRO A 74 0.17 -8.25 -0.60
C PRO A 74 1.53 -8.97 -0.57
N PRO A 75 1.55 -10.31 -0.52
CA PRO A 75 2.78 -11.09 -0.47
C PRO A 75 3.49 -11.02 -1.81
N CYS A 76 4.42 -10.06 -1.93
CA CYS A 76 5.27 -9.93 -3.10
C CYS A 76 6.72 -9.62 -2.72
N LYS A 77 7.62 -9.94 -3.65
CA LYS A 77 9.04 -9.63 -3.50
C LYS A 77 9.26 -8.12 -3.56
N GLY A 78 10.41 -7.66 -3.06
CA GLY A 78 10.81 -6.25 -3.17
C GLY A 78 10.35 -5.41 -1.99
N ILE A 79 9.74 -4.25 -2.26
CA ILE A 79 9.47 -3.25 -1.21
C ILE A 79 8.43 -3.73 -0.20
N PHE A 80 7.41 -4.49 -0.62
CA PHE A 80 6.40 -5.01 0.31
C PHE A 80 6.94 -6.09 1.24
N ALA A 81 7.89 -6.93 0.79
CA ALA A 81 8.60 -7.84 1.68
C ALA A 81 9.38 -7.11 2.79
N ILE A 82 9.88 -5.90 2.53
CA ILE A 82 10.55 -5.05 3.53
C ILE A 82 9.51 -4.37 4.42
N TYR A 83 8.42 -3.87 3.84
CA TYR A 83 7.32 -3.25 4.55
C TYR A 83 6.70 -4.20 5.57
N ALA A 84 6.51 -5.48 5.22
CA ALA A 84 5.96 -6.49 6.12
C ALA A 84 6.83 -6.76 7.36
N GLN A 85 8.15 -6.51 7.29
CA GLN A 85 9.08 -6.64 8.43
C GLN A 85 9.09 -5.40 9.34
N GLY A 86 8.46 -4.31 8.90
CA GLY A 86 8.45 -3.03 9.59
C GLY A 86 7.17 -2.75 10.35
N THR A 87 7.00 -1.48 10.70
CA THR A 87 5.87 -0.96 11.48
C THR A 87 4.54 -0.95 10.72
N ARG A 88 4.58 -1.24 9.40
CA ARG A 88 3.43 -1.31 8.49
C ARG A 88 2.50 -0.10 8.60
N LYS A 89 3.07 1.12 8.53
CA LYS A 89 2.31 2.36 8.63
C LYS A 89 1.53 2.65 7.35
N ARG A 90 0.24 2.93 7.50
CA ARG A 90 -0.65 3.37 6.42
C ARG A 90 -1.06 4.82 6.62
N TRP A 91 -1.34 5.48 5.51
CA TRP A 91 -1.85 6.84 5.52
C TRP A 91 -3.36 6.83 5.78
N TYR A 92 -3.76 7.48 6.86
CA TYR A 92 -5.15 7.76 7.21
C TYR A 92 -5.40 9.25 7.08
N TRP A 93 -6.54 9.62 6.54
CA TRP A 93 -6.97 11.01 6.41
C TRP A 93 -8.43 11.15 6.85
N PRO A 94 -8.82 12.30 7.42
CA PRO A 94 -10.20 12.51 7.80
C PRO A 94 -11.06 12.70 6.55
N SER A 95 -12.22 12.06 6.52
CA SER A 95 -13.24 12.36 5.53
C SER A 95 -13.75 13.79 5.72
N TYR A 96 -13.92 14.52 4.62
CA TYR A 96 -14.47 15.89 4.66
C TYR A 96 -15.88 15.93 5.27
N GLU A 97 -16.76 15.00 4.88
CA GLU A 97 -18.15 15.02 5.31
C GLU A 97 -18.35 14.43 6.70
N CYS A 98 -17.79 13.23 6.94
CA CYS A 98 -18.05 12.50 8.18
C CYS A 98 -16.93 12.65 9.21
N GLY A 99 -15.78 13.22 8.90
CA GLY A 99 -14.65 13.38 9.83
C GLY A 99 -13.94 12.08 10.23
N GLU A 100 -14.50 10.91 9.92
CA GLU A 100 -13.88 9.62 10.22
C GLU A 100 -12.57 9.46 9.46
N TYR A 101 -11.54 8.99 10.16
CA TYR A 101 -10.25 8.69 9.54
C TYR A 101 -10.33 7.35 8.82
N PHE A 102 -9.94 7.34 7.56
CA PHE A 102 -9.91 6.12 6.76
C PHE A 102 -8.69 6.09 5.84
N THR A 103 -8.41 4.93 5.28
CA THR A 103 -7.42 4.75 4.22
C THR A 103 -8.12 4.33 2.93
N SER A 104 -7.77 4.95 1.81
CA SER A 104 -8.38 4.57 0.53
C SER A 104 -7.84 3.24 0.02
N PRO A 105 -8.70 2.37 -0.53
CA PRO A 105 -8.25 1.14 -1.15
C PRO A 105 -7.40 1.48 -2.38
N PRO A 106 -6.32 0.72 -2.65
CA PRO A 106 -5.52 0.93 -3.85
C PRO A 106 -6.17 0.23 -5.07
N SER A 107 -7.45 0.49 -5.31
CA SER A 107 -8.23 -0.05 -6.43
C SER A 107 -9.18 1.00 -6.99
N THR A 108 -9.80 0.72 -8.13
CA THR A 108 -10.85 1.56 -8.69
C THR A 108 -12.10 1.64 -7.82
N ASP A 109 -12.29 0.72 -6.89
CA ASP A 109 -13.43 0.71 -5.95
C ASP A 109 -13.35 1.88 -4.96
N ALA A 110 -12.20 2.56 -4.87
CA ALA A 110 -12.08 3.81 -4.15
C ALA A 110 -12.88 4.96 -4.77
N PHE A 111 -13.31 4.83 -6.03
CA PHE A 111 -13.87 5.92 -6.80
C PHE A 111 -15.34 5.69 -7.16
N ALA A 112 -16.10 6.78 -7.10
CA ALA A 112 -17.47 6.84 -7.59
C ALA A 112 -17.55 7.84 -8.75
N LEU A 113 -18.34 7.52 -9.77
CA LEU A 113 -18.64 8.41 -10.89
C LEU A 113 -20.00 9.06 -10.65
N VAL A 114 -20.04 10.39 -10.61
CA VAL A 114 -21.26 11.17 -10.51
C VAL A 114 -21.23 12.22 -11.61
N LYS A 115 -22.14 12.14 -12.59
CA LYS A 115 -22.21 13.07 -13.74
C LYS A 115 -20.86 13.26 -14.44
N ASP A 116 -20.18 12.15 -14.74
CA ASP A 116 -18.85 12.10 -15.38
C ASP A 116 -17.67 12.68 -14.55
N GLU A 117 -17.92 13.12 -13.33
CA GLU A 117 -16.87 13.51 -12.39
C GLU A 117 -16.49 12.36 -11.45
N VAL A 118 -15.20 12.31 -11.10
CA VAL A 118 -14.65 11.24 -10.25
C VAL A 118 -14.54 11.72 -8.81
N PHE A 119 -15.34 11.13 -7.95
CA PHE A 119 -15.35 11.32 -6.50
C PHE A 119 -14.59 10.20 -5.80
N LEU A 120 -14.07 10.48 -4.62
CA LEU A 120 -13.53 9.46 -3.73
C LEU A 120 -14.63 8.95 -2.80
N ALA A 121 -14.87 7.64 -2.79
CA ALA A 121 -15.81 7.01 -1.88
C ALA A 121 -15.15 6.79 -0.49
N CYS A 122 -15.79 7.32 0.55
CA CYS A 122 -15.37 7.07 1.93
C CYS A 122 -15.73 5.63 2.33
N VAL A 123 -14.75 4.85 2.79
CA VAL A 123 -14.96 3.46 3.22
C VAL A 123 -15.72 3.36 4.56
N ALA A 124 -15.68 4.41 5.39
CA ALA A 124 -16.33 4.40 6.70
C ALA A 124 -17.85 4.57 6.59
N ASN A 125 -18.32 5.52 5.78
CA ASN A 125 -19.74 5.92 5.72
C ASN A 125 -20.32 6.02 4.30
N GLY A 126 -19.53 5.78 3.24
CA GLY A 126 -20.01 5.84 1.85
C GLY A 126 -20.10 7.24 1.24
N CYS A 127 -19.67 8.29 1.95
CA CYS A 127 -19.62 9.68 1.48
C CYS A 127 -18.89 9.82 0.12
N ALA A 128 -19.39 10.70 -0.75
CA ALA A 128 -18.79 11.01 -2.04
C ALA A 128 -17.96 12.31 -1.95
N ILE A 129 -16.65 12.16 -1.81
CA ILE A 129 -15.76 13.28 -1.53
C ILE A 129 -15.31 13.94 -2.86
N PRO A 130 -15.50 15.27 -3.01
CA PRO A 130 -15.07 15.98 -4.21
C PRO A 130 -13.55 16.19 -4.25
N THR A 131 -13.01 16.35 -5.46
CA THR A 131 -11.56 16.48 -5.69
C THR A 131 -10.93 17.71 -5.03
N THR A 132 -11.71 18.76 -4.79
CA THR A 132 -11.29 20.00 -4.11
C THR A 132 -10.78 19.75 -2.69
N GLU A 133 -11.38 18.78 -1.99
CA GLU A 133 -11.08 18.50 -0.59
C GLU A 133 -9.81 17.67 -0.40
N LYS A 134 -9.29 17.06 -1.46
CA LYS A 134 -8.11 16.18 -1.41
C LYS A 134 -6.92 16.85 -0.71
N ALA A 135 -6.65 18.12 -1.03
CA ALA A 135 -5.50 18.84 -0.47
C ALA A 135 -5.69 19.14 1.03
N ALA A 136 -6.92 19.42 1.47
CA ALA A 136 -7.23 19.62 2.89
C ALA A 136 -7.10 18.30 3.67
N MET A 137 -7.70 17.22 3.15
CA MET A 137 -7.61 15.88 3.74
C MET A 137 -6.17 15.40 3.87
N ASN A 138 -5.34 15.58 2.83
CA ASN A 138 -3.93 15.22 2.88
C ASN A 138 -3.12 16.04 3.90
N ARG A 139 -3.46 17.31 4.15
CA ARG A 139 -2.78 18.09 5.20
C ARG A 139 -3.14 17.61 6.61
N ALA A 140 -4.37 17.12 6.79
CA ALA A 140 -4.83 16.58 8.06
C ALA A 140 -4.46 15.10 8.28
N GLY A 141 -3.86 14.44 7.29
CA GLY A 141 -3.53 13.01 7.35
C GLY A 141 -2.51 12.65 8.44
N ARG A 142 -2.53 11.37 8.82
CA ARG A 142 -1.72 10.76 9.88
C ARG A 142 -1.22 9.39 9.43
N TRP A 143 0.00 9.06 9.84
CA TRP A 143 0.55 7.71 9.67
C TRP A 143 0.18 6.85 10.88
N VAL A 144 -0.55 5.77 10.64
CA VAL A 144 -1.00 4.84 11.69
C VAL A 144 -0.31 3.50 11.49
N ALA A 145 0.30 2.94 12.52
CA ALA A 145 1.01 1.65 12.45
C ALA A 145 0.06 0.45 12.56
N ALA A 146 0.53 -0.73 12.15
CA ALA A 146 -0.24 -1.95 12.38
C ALA A 146 -0.42 -2.22 13.88
N GLY A 147 -1.64 -2.50 14.33
CA GLY A 147 -1.95 -2.62 15.76
C GLY A 147 -2.37 -1.30 16.43
N GLN A 148 -2.31 -0.18 15.69
CA GLN A 148 -2.87 1.08 16.11
C GLN A 148 -4.20 1.37 15.40
N THR A 149 -5.04 2.17 16.05
CA THR A 149 -6.26 2.75 15.49
C THR A 149 -6.21 4.26 15.61
N ILE A 150 -7.05 4.96 14.85
CA ILE A 150 -7.16 6.41 14.89
C ILE A 150 -8.62 6.78 15.10
N ASP A 151 -8.87 7.71 16.02
CA ASP A 151 -10.19 8.24 16.29
C ASP A 151 -10.52 9.44 15.37
N ARG A 152 -11.78 9.89 15.42
CA ARG A 152 -12.29 11.04 14.65
C ARG A 152 -11.57 12.36 14.96
N ASN A 153 -11.00 12.49 16.16
CA ASN A 153 -10.24 13.66 16.58
C ASN A 153 -8.77 13.61 16.11
N GLY A 154 -8.34 12.51 15.48
CA GLY A 154 -6.97 12.28 15.05
C GLY A 154 -6.05 11.74 16.15
N GLY A 155 -6.61 11.31 17.28
CA GLY A 155 -5.89 10.61 18.34
C GLY A 155 -5.55 9.18 17.89
N ILE A 156 -4.28 8.79 18.03
CA ILE A 156 -3.82 7.44 17.68
C ILE A 156 -3.74 6.60 18.96
N HIS A 157 -4.41 5.45 18.94
CA HIS A 157 -4.52 4.52 20.06
C HIS A 157 -3.84 3.19 19.71
N GLY A 158 -3.46 2.42 20.73
CA GLY A 158 -2.80 1.11 20.55
C GLY A 158 -1.27 1.19 20.44
N GLU A 159 -0.64 0.01 20.39
CA GLU A 159 0.82 -0.10 20.40
C GLU A 159 1.39 -0.25 18.99
N GLU A 160 2.47 0.49 18.72
CA GLU A 160 3.24 0.32 17.49
C GLU A 160 4.07 -0.98 17.55
N PRO A 161 4.21 -1.75 16.45
CA PRO A 161 5.02 -2.97 16.46
C PRO A 161 6.47 -2.69 16.83
N LYS A 162 7.03 -3.51 17.71
CA LYS A 162 8.42 -3.41 18.16
C LYS A 162 9.37 -3.92 17.07
N THR A 163 9.80 -3.04 16.17
CA THR A 163 10.74 -3.34 15.08
C THR A 163 11.73 -2.21 14.84
N LYS A 164 12.89 -2.55 14.25
CA LYS A 164 13.93 -1.58 13.88
C LYS A 164 13.67 -0.92 12.52
N ILE A 165 12.58 -1.29 11.83
CA ILE A 165 12.25 -0.81 10.48
C ILE A 165 10.97 0.02 10.54
N ALA A 166 11.08 1.33 10.36
CA ALA A 166 9.92 2.17 10.10
C ALA A 166 9.52 2.04 8.62
N SER A 167 8.33 1.52 8.34
CA SER A 167 7.86 1.25 6.98
C SER A 167 6.52 1.93 6.72
N TYR A 168 6.39 2.54 5.55
CA TYR A 168 5.25 3.38 5.19
C TYR A 168 4.69 2.95 3.83
N TRP A 169 3.36 2.97 3.70
CA TRP A 169 2.66 2.69 2.46
C TRP A 169 1.61 3.77 2.17
N LEU A 170 1.89 4.55 1.11
CA LEU A 170 0.95 5.51 0.54
C LEU A 170 0.28 4.90 -0.69
N THR A 171 -1.05 4.94 -0.74
CA THR A 171 -1.81 4.50 -1.91
C THR A 171 -2.00 5.62 -2.93
N GLY A 172 -2.23 5.24 -4.19
CA GLY A 172 -2.45 6.16 -5.30
C GLY A 172 -3.50 7.25 -5.04
N PRO A 173 -4.70 6.94 -4.51
CA PRO A 173 -5.70 7.96 -4.22
C PRO A 173 -5.18 9.08 -3.31
N ALA A 174 -4.30 8.76 -2.35
CA ALA A 174 -3.70 9.72 -1.43
C ALA A 174 -2.46 10.45 -1.97
N ALA A 175 -1.85 9.97 -3.06
CA ALA A 175 -0.69 10.60 -3.66
C ALA A 175 -0.99 12.06 -4.08
N ALA A 176 -0.20 13.01 -3.59
CA ALA A 176 -0.46 14.44 -3.78
C ALA A 176 -0.47 14.86 -5.25
N TYR A 177 0.42 14.30 -6.06
CA TYR A 177 0.61 14.67 -7.48
C TYR A 177 -0.23 13.85 -8.46
N GLN A 178 -1.11 12.97 -7.96
CA GLN A 178 -2.01 12.20 -8.81
C GLN A 178 -3.46 12.65 -8.64
N SER A 179 -4.16 12.92 -9.74
CA SER A 179 -5.60 13.24 -9.69
C SER A 179 -6.43 11.96 -9.76
N TRP A 180 -7.56 11.93 -9.04
CA TRP A 180 -8.47 10.78 -9.05
C TRP A 180 -9.01 10.50 -10.46
N ALA A 181 -9.33 11.55 -11.22
CA ALA A 181 -9.72 11.45 -12.61
C ALA A 181 -8.62 10.83 -13.52
N SER A 182 -7.33 11.10 -13.24
CA SER A 182 -6.23 10.47 -13.98
C SER A 182 -6.09 8.99 -13.62
N LEU A 183 -6.14 8.65 -12.32
CA LEU A 183 -6.10 7.25 -11.86
C LEU A 183 -7.23 6.42 -12.49
N TRP A 184 -8.44 6.95 -12.46
CA TRP A 184 -9.61 6.31 -13.06
C TRP A 184 -9.44 6.08 -14.57
N ARG A 185 -9.10 7.14 -15.32
CA ARG A 185 -8.92 7.07 -16.79
C ARG A 185 -7.81 6.11 -17.20
N LYS A 186 -6.66 6.15 -16.53
CA LYS A 186 -5.55 5.23 -16.80
C LYS A 186 -5.93 3.78 -16.57
N HIS A 187 -6.64 3.50 -15.48
CA HIS A 187 -7.11 2.14 -15.21
C HIS A 187 -8.11 1.67 -16.28
N ARG A 188 -9.06 2.51 -16.68
CA ARG A 188 -10.04 2.17 -17.73
C ARG A 188 -9.39 1.96 -19.09
N ALA A 189 -8.39 2.78 -19.45
CA ALA A 189 -7.63 2.58 -20.67
C ALA A 189 -6.85 1.25 -20.64
N ALA A 190 -6.20 0.93 -19.53
CA ALA A 190 -5.49 -0.34 -19.33
C ALA A 190 -6.44 -1.54 -19.39
N GLU A 191 -7.64 -1.41 -18.83
CA GLU A 191 -8.71 -2.42 -18.93
C GLU A 191 -9.11 -2.67 -20.39
N THR A 192 -9.36 -1.61 -21.16
CA THR A 192 -9.71 -1.74 -22.59
C THR A 192 -8.62 -2.44 -23.39
N ILE A 193 -7.34 -2.17 -23.10
CA ILE A 193 -6.20 -2.86 -23.75
C ILE A 193 -6.22 -4.35 -23.39
N TYR A 194 -6.42 -4.67 -22.12
CA TYR A 194 -6.51 -6.06 -21.66
C TYR A 194 -7.65 -6.80 -22.37
N GLN A 195 -8.84 -6.21 -22.45
CA GLN A 195 -9.98 -6.86 -23.12
C GLN A 195 -9.75 -7.10 -24.63
N LYS A 196 -9.00 -6.22 -25.30
CA LYS A 196 -8.70 -6.36 -26.74
C LYS A 196 -7.57 -7.32 -27.05
N THR A 197 -6.56 -7.40 -26.19
CA THR A 197 -5.28 -8.06 -26.49
C THR A 197 -4.96 -9.24 -25.58
N GLY A 198 -5.65 -9.37 -24.45
CA GLY A 198 -5.31 -10.29 -23.36
C GLY A 198 -4.06 -9.87 -22.56
N SER A 199 -3.37 -8.79 -22.94
CA SER A 199 -2.13 -8.36 -22.27
C SER A 199 -2.41 -7.64 -20.94
N GLU A 200 -1.77 -8.14 -19.88
CA GLU A 200 -1.88 -7.59 -18.51
C GLU A 200 -0.84 -6.49 -18.21
N GLU A 201 0.06 -6.16 -19.15
CA GLU A 201 1.20 -5.26 -18.89
C GLU A 201 0.77 -3.84 -18.51
N ALA A 202 -0.24 -3.30 -19.21
CA ALA A 202 -0.78 -1.97 -18.93
C ALA A 202 -1.43 -1.93 -17.53
N LEU A 203 -2.22 -2.95 -17.18
CA LEU A 203 -2.84 -3.06 -15.86
C LEU A 203 -1.78 -3.15 -14.76
N LYS A 204 -0.75 -3.97 -14.97
CA LYS A 204 0.39 -4.09 -14.04
C LYS A 204 1.10 -2.75 -13.85
N SER A 205 1.32 -1.99 -14.92
CA SER A 205 1.96 -0.67 -14.84
C SER A 205 1.12 0.31 -14.00
N VAL A 206 -0.18 0.38 -14.27
CA VAL A 206 -1.11 1.28 -13.55
C VAL A 206 -1.22 0.87 -12.07
N MET A 207 -1.41 -0.42 -11.76
CA MET A 207 -1.58 -0.86 -10.38
C MET A 207 -0.31 -0.61 -9.53
N THR A 208 0.87 -0.89 -10.10
CA THR A 208 2.14 -0.76 -9.37
C THR A 208 2.67 0.68 -9.32
N GLY A 209 2.52 1.44 -10.40
CA GLY A 209 3.04 2.80 -10.51
C GLY A 209 2.08 3.86 -9.99
N ASP A 210 0.80 3.77 -10.35
CA ASP A 210 -0.19 4.80 -10.04
C ASP A 210 -0.96 4.48 -8.75
N PHE A 211 -1.50 3.26 -8.59
CA PHE A 211 -2.24 2.88 -7.37
C PHE A 211 -1.32 2.53 -6.19
N GLY A 212 -0.04 2.26 -6.45
CA GLY A 212 0.94 1.96 -5.42
C GLY A 212 0.71 0.61 -4.74
N THR A 213 0.13 -0.37 -5.44
CA THR A 213 -0.08 -1.73 -4.93
C THR A 213 0.48 -2.80 -5.86
N ALA A 214 0.70 -3.99 -5.34
CA ALA A 214 1.20 -5.11 -6.13
C ALA A 214 0.10 -5.57 -7.08
N TYR A 215 0.46 -5.80 -8.34
CA TYR A 215 -0.48 -6.31 -9.33
C TYR A 215 -0.82 -7.77 -9.03
N LYS A 216 -2.11 -8.08 -8.98
CA LYS A 216 -2.64 -9.44 -8.89
C LYS A 216 -2.98 -9.91 -10.31
N PRO A 217 -2.24 -10.88 -10.89
CA PRO A 217 -2.52 -11.40 -12.22
C PRO A 217 -3.93 -11.98 -12.30
N ARG A 218 -4.63 -11.74 -13.41
CA ARG A 218 -6.02 -12.22 -13.57
C ARG A 218 -6.07 -13.66 -14.02
N GLN A 219 -5.14 -14.08 -14.88
CA GLN A 219 -5.04 -15.46 -15.33
C GLN A 219 -4.84 -16.48 -14.20
N ILE A 220 -4.27 -16.08 -13.06
CA ILE A 220 -4.07 -16.95 -11.89
C ILE A 220 -5.29 -16.88 -10.94
N GLY A 221 -6.21 -15.94 -11.15
CA GLY A 221 -7.48 -15.83 -10.42
C GLY A 221 -8.52 -16.88 -10.80
N ASP A 222 -8.36 -17.56 -11.94
CA ASP A 222 -9.21 -18.70 -12.36
C ASP A 222 -8.88 -20.01 -11.63
N ALA A 223 -7.85 -20.02 -10.78
CA ALA A 223 -7.63 -21.10 -9.83
C ALA A 223 -8.76 -21.06 -8.78
N ARG A 224 -9.79 -21.88 -9.01
CA ARG A 224 -10.98 -22.08 -8.16
C ARG A 224 -10.71 -21.74 -6.69
N ASP A 225 -11.37 -20.70 -6.19
CA ASP A 225 -11.26 -20.27 -4.79
C ASP A 225 -11.64 -21.43 -3.87
N ALA A 226 -10.68 -21.90 -3.06
CA ALA A 226 -10.87 -23.01 -2.14
C ALA A 226 -12.00 -22.72 -1.15
N LYS A 227 -12.21 -21.45 -0.79
CA LYS A 227 -13.30 -21.02 0.09
C LYS A 227 -14.65 -21.07 -0.63
N ALA A 228 -14.71 -20.63 -1.89
CA ALA A 228 -15.91 -20.79 -2.71
C ALA A 228 -16.27 -22.26 -2.97
N LEU A 229 -15.26 -23.13 -3.16
CA LEU A 229 -15.45 -24.58 -3.23
C LEU A 229 -15.91 -25.18 -1.90
N ALA A 230 -15.37 -24.72 -0.77
CA ALA A 230 -15.80 -25.15 0.56
C ALA A 230 -17.25 -24.74 0.87
N THR A 231 -17.66 -23.53 0.47
CA THR A 231 -19.06 -23.08 0.61
C THR A 231 -20.01 -23.87 -0.29
N ARG A 232 -19.53 -24.31 -1.46
CA ARG A 232 -20.26 -25.20 -2.37
C ARG A 232 -20.14 -26.69 -2.00
N ALA A 233 -19.36 -27.03 -0.99
CA ALA A 233 -19.19 -28.42 -0.61
C ALA A 233 -20.48 -28.91 0.04
N GLU A 234 -21.07 -29.93 -0.57
CA GLU A 234 -22.22 -30.61 0.03
C GLU A 234 -21.76 -31.37 1.29
N PRO A 235 -22.55 -31.35 2.37
CA PRO A 235 -22.21 -32.07 3.59
C PRO A 235 -22.26 -33.58 3.34
N LEU A 236 -21.09 -34.19 3.17
CA LEU A 236 -20.93 -35.64 3.06
C LEU A 236 -20.46 -36.21 4.40
N ALA A 237 -21.14 -37.27 4.85
CA ALA A 237 -20.73 -37.99 6.05
C ALA A 237 -19.34 -38.62 5.83
N LYS A 238 -18.49 -38.53 6.84
CA LYS A 238 -17.12 -39.06 6.80
C LYS A 238 -17.19 -40.57 6.51
N ARG A 239 -16.44 -41.04 5.50
CA ARG A 239 -16.44 -42.43 4.99
C ARG A 239 -17.69 -42.87 4.21
N VAL A 240 -18.49 -41.93 3.72
CA VAL A 240 -19.58 -42.22 2.78
C VAL A 240 -19.17 -41.80 1.37
N VAL A 241 -19.24 -42.74 0.43
CA VAL A 241 -18.96 -42.48 -0.99
C VAL A 241 -20.27 -42.01 -1.65
N PRO A 242 -20.27 -40.87 -2.37
CA PRO A 242 -21.46 -40.40 -3.06
C PRO A 242 -21.96 -41.40 -4.11
N VAL A 243 -23.28 -41.43 -4.32
CA VAL A 243 -23.92 -42.27 -5.34
C VAL A 243 -23.40 -41.87 -6.72
N GLY A 244 -22.92 -42.85 -7.50
CA GLY A 244 -22.41 -42.63 -8.86
C GLY A 244 -20.89 -42.45 -9.00
N VAL A 245 -20.12 -42.61 -7.91
CA VAL A 245 -18.64 -42.50 -7.92
C VAL A 245 -17.94 -43.86 -7.74
N PHE A 246 -18.70 -44.96 -7.76
CA PHE A 246 -18.14 -46.31 -7.83
C PHE A 246 -17.90 -46.65 -9.30
N PHE A 247 -16.64 -46.87 -9.67
CA PHE A 247 -16.20 -47.43 -10.95
C PHE A 247 -15.51 -48.77 -10.68
#